data_AF-A0A6A2ZN30-F1
#
_entry.id   AF-A0A6A2ZN30-F1
#
_cell.length_a   1.000
_cell.length_b   1.000
_cell.length_c   1.000
_cell.angle_alpha   90.00
_cell.angle_beta   90.00
_cell.angle_gamma   90.00
#
_symmetry.space_group_name_H-M   'P 1'
#
loop_
_entity.id
_entity.type
_entity.pdbx_description
1 polymer ?
#
loop_
_entity_poly.entity_id
_entity_poly.type
_entity_poly.pdbx_seq_one_letter_code
_entity_poly.pdbx_strand_id
1 'polypeptide(L)'
;MSSGFMFIGRSALLTCKITSSLAAVMAQMLSHRATHVLVTEDENEDVLVGVVDYADILVAVTKQLATLVPTTRSIVELGSEIRS
;
A
#
# COMPACT_ATOMS: atom_id res chain seq x y z
N MET A 1 15.96 -14.12 -3.45
CA MET A 1 14.62 -13.52 -3.60
C MET A 1 14.66 -12.54 -4.76
N SER A 2 14.21 -12.97 -5.93
CA SER A 2 14.13 -12.09 -7.10
C SER A 2 12.72 -11.51 -7.14
N SER A 3 12.57 -10.22 -6.86
CA SER A 3 11.31 -9.51 -7.07
C SER A 3 11.33 -9.03 -8.52
N GLY A 4 10.47 -9.61 -9.36
CA GLY A 4 10.39 -9.30 -10.78
C GLY A 4 9.87 -7.88 -10.99
N PHE A 5 10.70 -7.00 -11.53
CA PHE A 5 10.25 -5.74 -12.11
C PHE A 5 9.74 -6.03 -13.52
N MET A 6 8.49 -5.71 -13.81
CA MET A 6 7.95 -5.85 -15.16
C MET A 6 8.03 -4.50 -15.87
N PHE A 7 8.74 -4.49 -17.00
CA PHE A 7 9.01 -3.28 -17.78
C PHE A 7 7.87 -3.05 -18.78
N ILE A 8 6.79 -2.40 -18.36
CA ILE A 8 5.78 -1.91 -19.31
C ILE A 8 6.27 -0.56 -19.84
N GLY A 9 6.91 -0.60 -21.02
CA GLY A 9 7.23 0.60 -21.79
C GLY A 9 8.11 1.61 -21.05
N ARG A 10 9.43 1.35 -20.99
CA ARG A 10 10.49 2.32 -20.59
C ARG A 10 10.53 2.81 -19.15
N SER A 11 9.59 2.48 -18.27
CA SER A 11 9.70 2.76 -16.83
C SER A 11 9.59 1.45 -16.04
N ALA A 12 10.52 1.22 -15.11
CA ALA A 12 10.46 0.08 -14.20
C ALA A 12 9.22 0.27 -13.31
N LEU A 13 8.11 -0.34 -13.70
CA LEU A 13 6.85 -0.27 -12.99
C LEU A 13 6.86 -1.37 -11.93
N LEU A 14 6.51 -1.00 -10.71
CA LEU A 14 6.44 -1.96 -9.61
C LEU A 14 5.24 -2.88 -9.81
N THR A 15 5.51 -4.19 -9.77
CA THR A 15 4.49 -5.25 -9.77
C THR A 15 4.49 -5.96 -8.42
N CYS A 16 3.32 -6.41 -7.98
CA CYS A 16 3.18 -7.29 -6.83
C CYS A 16 2.14 -8.38 -7.11
N LYS A 17 2.29 -9.54 -6.47
CA LYS A 17 1.30 -10.60 -6.57
C LYS A 17 0.07 -10.27 -5.74
N ILE A 18 -1.09 -10.78 -6.13
CA ILE A 18 -2.34 -10.65 -5.35
C ILE A 18 -2.23 -11.20 -3.91
N THR A 19 -1.31 -12.14 -3.67
CA THR A 19 -0.99 -12.72 -2.36
C THR A 19 -0.02 -11.86 -1.53
N SER A 20 0.51 -10.78 -2.10
CA SER A 20 1.47 -9.90 -1.45
C SER A 20 0.79 -9.08 -0.35
N SER A 21 1.47 -8.96 0.80
CA SER A 21 0.98 -8.10 1.88
C SER A 21 1.10 -6.62 1.50
N LEU A 22 0.12 -5.83 1.93
CA LEU A 22 0.11 -4.37 1.76
C LEU A 22 1.36 -3.69 2.33
N ALA A 23 1.92 -4.25 3.41
CA ALA A 23 3.17 -3.76 4.01
C ALA A 23 4.37 -3.95 3.08
N ALA A 24 4.44 -5.07 2.35
CA ALA A 24 5.50 -5.32 1.38
C ALA A 24 5.38 -4.38 0.18
N VAL A 25 4.15 -4.15 -0.29
CA VAL A 25 3.85 -3.20 -1.37
C VAL A 25 4.23 -1.78 -0.96
N MET A 26 3.85 -1.35 0.26
CA MET A 26 4.21 -0.04 0.83
C MET A 26 5.73 0.15 0.92
N ALA A 27 6.46 -0.85 1.42
CA ALA A 27 7.91 -0.78 1.50
C ALA A 27 8.54 -0.59 0.12
N GLN A 28 8.09 -1.35 -0.89
CA GLN A 28 8.56 -1.25 -2.26
C GLN A 28 8.24 0.11 -2.89
N MET A 29 7.00 0.59 -2.75
CA MET A 29 6.59 1.90 -3.28
C MET A 29 7.43 3.03 -2.71
N LEU A 30 7.71 3.01 -1.40
CA LEU A 30 8.54 4.02 -0.75
C LEU A 30 10.00 3.94 -1.19
N SER A 31 10.57 2.73 -1.31
CA SER A 31 11.95 2.53 -1.79
C SER A 31 12.14 3.00 -3.23
N HIS A 32 11.13 2.85 -4.08
CA HIS A 32 11.20 3.20 -5.49
C HIS A 32 10.50 4.52 -5.86
N ARG A 33 9.97 5.25 -4.87
CA ARG A 33 9.16 6.48 -5.06
C ARG A 33 8.05 6.30 -6.08
N ALA A 34 7.48 5.11 -6.15
CA ALA A 34 6.37 4.80 -7.03
C ALA A 34 5.05 5.12 -6.35
N THR A 35 4.10 5.63 -7.12
CA THR A 35 2.77 6.03 -6.65
C THR A 35 1.69 5.03 -7.00
N HIS A 36 1.98 4.10 -7.92
CA HIS A 36 1.08 3.08 -8.44
C HIS A 36 1.82 1.75 -8.49
N VAL A 37 1.11 0.67 -8.18
CA VAL A 37 1.61 -0.70 -8.26
C VAL A 37 0.66 -1.56 -9.07
N LEU A 38 1.21 -2.35 -9.98
CA LEU A 38 0.49 -3.31 -10.79
C LEU A 38 0.31 -4.59 -9.97
N VAL A 39 -0.91 -5.09 -9.86
CA VAL A 39 -1.20 -6.36 -9.21
C VAL A 39 -1.30 -7.45 -10.27
N THR A 40 -0.45 -8.46 -10.17
CA THR A 40 -0.45 -9.63 -11.04
C THR A 40 -0.98 -10.86 -10.31
N GLU A 41 -1.40 -11.86 -11.08
CA GLU A 41 -1.86 -13.13 -10.52
C GLU A 41 -0.69 -13.94 -9.92
N ASP A 42 -0.96 -14.77 -8.91
CA ASP A 42 0.09 -15.48 -8.17
C ASP A 42 0.82 -16.52 -9.03
N GLU A 43 0.03 -17.26 -9.81
CA GLU A 43 0.44 -18.35 -10.70
C GLU A 43 0.98 -17.84 -12.05
N ASN A 44 0.62 -16.61 -12.45
CA ASN A 44 0.99 -16.06 -13.76
C ASN A 44 1.27 -14.55 -13.72
N GLU A 45 2.55 -14.21 -13.74
CA GLU A 45 3.04 -12.83 -13.63
C GLU A 45 2.74 -11.97 -14.87
N ASP A 46 2.38 -12.61 -16.00
CA ASP A 46 1.99 -11.94 -17.24
C ASP A 46 0.51 -11.48 -17.25
N VAL A 47 -0.29 -11.91 -16.26
CA VAL A 47 -1.70 -11.51 -16.14
C VAL A 47 -1.81 -10.38 -15.13
N LEU A 48 -2.09 -9.18 -15.65
CA LEU A 48 -2.41 -8.01 -14.84
C LEU A 48 -3.87 -8.11 -14.37
N VAL A 49 -4.06 -8.34 -13.07
CA VAL A 49 -5.38 -8.40 -12.46
C VAL A 49 -5.87 -7.05 -11.96
N GLY A 50 -4.99 -6.08 -11.74
CA GLY A 50 -5.40 -4.73 -11.36
C GLY A 50 -4.24 -3.75 -11.15
N VAL A 51 -4.60 -2.53 -10.76
CA VAL A 51 -3.66 -1.47 -10.36
C VAL A 51 -4.09 -0.97 -8.98
N VAL A 52 -3.13 -0.70 -8.12
CA VAL A 52 -3.35 -0.17 -6.78
C VAL A 52 -2.61 1.15 -6.65
N ASP A 53 -3.36 2.20 -6.31
CA ASP A 53 -2.81 3.53 -6.11
C ASP A 53 -2.48 3.76 -4.64
N TYR A 54 -1.58 4.71 -4.37
CA TYR A 54 -1.26 5.11 -2.99
C TYR A 54 -2.51 5.50 -2.17
N ALA A 55 -3.52 6.12 -2.81
CA ALA A 55 -4.79 6.45 -2.16
C ALA A 55 -5.59 5.20 -1.74
N ASP A 56 -5.63 4.17 -2.58
CA ASP A 56 -6.31 2.91 -2.27
C ASP A 56 -5.65 2.20 -1.10
N ILE A 57 -4.32 2.25 -1.03
CA ILE A 57 -3.54 1.72 0.09
C ILE A 57 -3.88 2.45 1.37
N LEU A 58 -3.91 3.78 1.36
CA LEU A 58 -4.29 4.58 2.54
C LEU A 58 -5.72 4.26 3.01
N VAL A 59 -6.66 4.11 2.07
CA VAL A 59 -8.04 3.73 2.38
C VAL A 59 -8.11 2.31 2.96
N ALA A 60 -7.34 1.36 2.42
CA ALA A 60 -7.28 0.00 2.93
C ALA A 60 -6.71 -0.06 4.35
N VAL A 61 -5.58 0.61 4.61
CA VAL A 61 -4.94 0.65 5.94
C VAL A 61 -5.86 1.32 6.97
N THR A 62 -6.47 2.46 6.63
CA THR A 62 -7.35 3.19 7.56
C THR A 62 -8.63 2.41 7.89
N LYS A 63 -9.21 1.68 6.92
CA LYS A 63 -10.32 0.76 7.17
C LYS A 63 -9.91 -0.39 8.09
N GLN A 64 -8.74 -0.99 7.88
CA GLN A 64 -8.22 -2.03 8.77
C GLN A 64 -7.96 -1.48 10.18
N LEU A 65 -7.42 -0.27 10.32
CA LEU A 65 -7.19 0.36 11.62
C LEU A 65 -8.51 0.67 12.33
N ALA A 66 -9.55 1.09 11.61
CA ALA A 66 -10.89 1.27 12.17
C ALA A 66 -11.50 -0.04 12.71
N THR A 67 -11.10 -1.20 12.16
CA THR A 67 -11.50 -2.52 12.70
C THR A 67 -10.64 -2.99 13.88
N LEU A 68 -9.40 -2.50 14.00
CA LEU A 68 -8.46 -2.84 15.06
C LEU A 68 -8.60 -1.97 16.32
N VAL A 69 -9.31 -0.84 16.23
CA VAL A 69 -9.63 0.02 17.38
C VAL A 69 -11.09 -0.22 17.82
N PRO A 70 -11.35 -1.16 18.75
CA PRO A 70 -12.57 -1.08 19.53
C PRO A 70 -12.39 0.05 20.54
N THR A 71 -13.00 1.21 20.28
CA THR A 71 -13.19 2.30 21.27
C THR A 71 -11.96 2.63 22.11
N THR A 72 -11.04 3.46 21.60
CA THR A 72 -10.16 4.22 22.50
C THR A 72 -9.94 5.64 21.96
N ARG A 73 -10.76 6.55 22.51
CA ARG A 73 -10.49 7.99 22.76
C ARG A 73 -9.93 8.82 21.59
N SER A 74 -10.82 9.66 21.05
CA SER A 74 -10.59 11.08 20.70
C SER A 74 -9.23 11.46 20.10
N ILE A 75 -9.16 11.51 18.77
CA ILE A 75 -8.10 12.22 18.02
C ILE A 75 -8.19 13.76 18.19
N VAL A 76 -9.20 14.28 18.91
CA VAL A 76 -9.36 15.72 19.18
C VAL A 76 -8.48 16.21 20.35
N GLU A 77 -7.89 15.31 21.14
CA GLU A 77 -7.15 15.68 22.37
C GLU A 77 -5.61 15.71 22.19
N LEU A 78 -5.10 15.99 20.98
CA LEU A 78 -3.68 16.35 20.79
C LEU A 78 -3.47 17.87 20.73
N GLY A 79 -4.54 18.67 20.81
CA GLY A 79 -4.51 20.13 20.69
C GLY A 79 -4.59 20.93 21.99
N SER A 80 -4.69 20.29 23.16
CA SER A 80 -4.94 21.00 24.43
C SER A 80 -3.85 20.80 25.48
N GLU A 81 -2.57 20.95 25.10
CA GLU A 81 -1.48 21.15 26.06
C GLU A 81 -0.62 22.37 25.66
N ILE A 82 -1.24 23.56 25.55
CA ILE A 82 -0.51 24.85 25.44
C ILE A 82 -1.04 25.89 26.46
N ARG A 83 -1.76 25.50 27.51
CA ARG A 83 -2.00 26.45 28.61
C ARG A 83 -2.27 25.78 29.95
N SER A 84 -1.23 25.71 30.77
CA SER A 84 -1.32 26.04 32.20
C SER A 84 -0.03 26.71 32.66
#